data_AF-A0A151F8Y2-F1
#
_entry.id   AF-A0A151F8Y2-F1
#
_cell.length_a   1.000
_cell.length_b   1.000
_cell.length_c   1.000
_cell.angle_alpha   90.00
_cell.angle_beta   90.00
_cell.angle_gamma   90.00
#
_symmetry.space_group_name_H-M   'P 1'
#
loop_
_entity.id
_entity.type
_entity.pdbx_description
1 polymer ?
#
loop_
_entity_poly.entity_id
_entity_poly.type
_entity_poly.pdbx_seq_one_letter_code
_entity_poly.pdbx_strand_id
1 'polypeptide(L)'
;MIDVICNTIYYLLEAPTQQTLMIVTLVPSFSNEDKTLQDWEKELLAEHRWGRLKKWSPEHEFDDERISHEHAKLKELWEKARPLSEPCKDILQSIINLEICNWNLEESIMSLCKAIGIKTSPTLKIGHSYSITDDRWRTVWAYYLALKKWLPHTKRLTGYEALLKVCDPQGTIQKHVFSMLGEHDELKELYVERFCLNLENWLGGFFPERSPQLKAYEAAIEKLENEILNFDPESEILEWMRLDGKKGWIEICHHKLFRRFDIHISSIGAGKWRGHLPLRGIDGLERALALEKYLFPIEAWIRDFPFDDAPDRPLFEKIHRLLGERDDTKLFLASLLVSLLRSQQVAARQRAEKRLGR
;
A
#
# COMPACT_ATOMS: atom_id res chain seq x y z
N MET A 1 -31.59 -9.29 14.84
CA MET A 1 -30.12 -9.35 15.06
C MET A 1 -29.40 -9.95 13.86
N ILE A 2 -29.94 -11.01 13.23
CA ILE A 2 -29.52 -11.50 11.90
C ILE A 2 -29.79 -10.44 10.79
N ASP A 3 -30.87 -9.66 10.90
CA ASP A 3 -31.17 -8.58 9.95
C ASP A 3 -30.23 -7.37 10.05
N VAL A 4 -29.57 -7.16 11.20
CA VAL A 4 -28.58 -6.08 11.34
C VAL A 4 -27.25 -6.51 10.71
N ILE A 5 -26.86 -7.78 10.86
CA ILE A 5 -25.65 -8.32 10.23
C ILE A 5 -25.84 -8.46 8.72
N CYS A 6 -27.02 -8.89 8.26
CA CYS A 6 -27.32 -8.94 6.83
C CYS A 6 -27.44 -7.54 6.21
N ASN A 7 -28.02 -6.54 6.90
CA ASN A 7 -27.99 -5.16 6.40
C ASN A 7 -26.60 -4.53 6.44
N THR A 8 -25.78 -4.79 7.46
CA THR A 8 -24.38 -4.32 7.47
C THR A 8 -23.57 -4.97 6.37
N ILE A 9 -23.77 -6.26 6.06
CA ILE A 9 -23.09 -6.95 4.97
C ILE A 9 -23.66 -6.55 3.60
N TYR A 10 -24.96 -6.29 3.48
CA TYR A 10 -25.58 -5.77 2.26
C TYR A 10 -25.07 -4.35 1.97
N TYR A 11 -24.92 -3.50 2.98
CA TYR A 11 -24.26 -2.18 2.87
C TYR A 11 -22.73 -2.24 2.67
N LEU A 12 -22.07 -3.36 3.00
CA LEU A 12 -20.63 -3.58 2.77
C LEU A 12 -20.34 -4.30 1.45
N LEU A 13 -21.30 -5.05 0.89
CA LEU A 13 -21.21 -5.75 -0.41
C LEU A 13 -21.83 -4.93 -1.54
N GLU A 14 -22.84 -4.09 -1.28
CA GLU A 14 -23.17 -2.91 -2.08
C GLU A 14 -22.34 -1.74 -1.55
N ALA A 15 -21.04 -1.71 -1.85
CA ALA A 15 -20.24 -0.55 -1.52
C ALA A 15 -20.91 0.71 -2.11
N PRO A 16 -21.12 1.78 -1.32
CA PRO A 16 -21.60 3.03 -1.86
C PRO A 16 -20.52 3.54 -2.80
N THR A 17 -20.85 3.62 -4.09
CA THR A 17 -20.37 4.72 -4.90
C THR A 17 -20.54 6.00 -4.06
N GLN A 18 -19.43 6.62 -3.65
CA GLN A 18 -19.34 7.94 -2.99
C GLN A 18 -19.53 8.03 -1.45
N GLN A 19 -18.77 7.27 -0.67
CA GLN A 19 -18.23 7.86 0.58
C GLN A 19 -16.72 7.90 0.52
N THR A 20 -16.22 9.02 -0.01
CA THR A 20 -14.83 9.45 0.12
C THR A 20 -14.53 9.62 1.61
N LEU A 21 -14.00 8.59 2.26
CA LEU A 21 -13.28 8.76 3.50
C LEU A 21 -12.00 9.51 3.15
N MET A 22 -12.02 10.84 3.27
CA MET A 22 -10.81 11.65 3.29
C MET A 22 -10.03 11.24 4.53
N ILE A 23 -9.09 10.31 4.37
CA ILE A 23 -8.00 10.13 5.33
C ILE A 23 -7.14 11.38 5.18
N VAL A 24 -7.40 12.39 6.00
CA VAL A 24 -6.52 13.54 6.18
C VAL A 24 -5.30 13.00 6.91
N THR A 25 -4.27 12.60 6.17
CA THR A 25 -2.93 12.44 6.73
C THR A 25 -2.48 13.83 7.18
N LEU A 26 -2.51 14.07 8.49
CA LEU A 26 -1.93 15.25 9.12
C LEU A 26 -0.42 15.21 8.88
N VAL A 27 0.04 15.93 7.86
CA VAL A 27 1.45 16.21 7.63
C VAL A 27 1.92 17.18 8.73
N PRO A 28 3.06 16.95 9.41
CA PRO A 28 3.57 17.88 10.40
C PRO A 28 3.82 19.25 9.78
N SER A 29 3.37 20.31 10.45
CA SER A 29 3.57 21.69 10.02
C SER A 29 5.06 22.06 10.10
N PHE A 30 5.72 22.19 8.95
CA PHE A 30 7.04 22.79 8.85
C PHE A 30 6.95 24.32 8.99
N SER A 31 8.01 24.91 9.53
CA SER A 31 8.10 26.29 10.02
C SER A 31 7.93 27.38 8.96
N ASN A 32 7.42 28.52 9.44
CA ASN A 32 6.80 29.68 8.80
C ASN A 32 7.65 30.58 7.86
N GLU A 33 8.56 30.06 7.04
CA GLU A 33 9.32 30.91 6.09
C GLU A 33 9.06 30.68 4.59
N ASP A 34 8.18 29.74 4.21
CA ASP A 34 8.04 29.38 2.80
C ASP A 34 7.06 30.25 2.02
N LYS A 35 7.59 30.93 0.99
CA LYS A 35 6.81 31.30 -0.20
C LYS A 35 6.09 30.02 -0.65
N THR A 36 4.75 30.01 -0.55
CA THR A 36 3.91 28.80 -0.61
C THR A 36 4.29 27.85 -1.76
N LEU A 37 5.05 26.79 -1.43
CA LEU A 37 5.40 25.72 -2.35
C LEU A 37 4.15 25.13 -3.00
N GLN A 38 4.27 24.74 -4.27
CA GLN A 38 3.22 23.98 -4.95
C GLN A 38 3.11 22.56 -4.36
N ASP A 39 1.96 21.91 -4.51
CA ASP A 39 1.74 20.59 -3.90
C ASP A 39 2.70 19.52 -4.42
N TRP A 40 3.11 19.60 -5.70
CA TRP A 40 4.13 18.71 -6.25
C TRP A 40 5.53 18.98 -5.67
N GLU A 41 5.86 20.24 -5.33
CA GLU A 41 7.13 20.58 -4.68
C GLU A 41 7.15 20.04 -3.25
N LYS A 42 6.04 20.18 -2.52
CA LYS A 42 5.88 19.61 -1.17
C LYS A 42 6.06 18.09 -1.20
N GLU A 43 5.42 17.41 -2.15
CA GLU A 43 5.54 15.95 -2.27
C GLU A 43 6.96 15.53 -2.66
N LEU A 44 7.58 16.19 -3.64
CA LEU A 44 8.96 15.93 -4.05
C LEU A 44 9.92 15.99 -2.84
N LEU A 45 9.78 17.03 -2.02
CA LEU A 45 10.65 17.31 -0.87
C LEU A 45 10.23 16.56 0.40
N ALA A 46 9.14 15.80 0.39
CA ALA A 46 8.62 15.13 1.58
C ALA A 46 9.57 14.06 2.13
N GLU A 47 9.50 13.82 3.44
CA GLU A 47 10.27 12.81 4.16
C GLU A 47 9.97 11.36 3.74
N HIS A 48 9.02 11.11 2.83
CA HIS A 48 8.80 9.78 2.21
C HIS A 48 9.28 9.66 0.77
N ARG A 49 9.74 10.76 0.16
CA ARG A 49 10.29 10.84 -1.20
C ARG A 49 11.79 11.17 -1.15
N TRP A 50 12.22 12.18 -1.89
CA TRP A 50 13.60 12.64 -1.93
C TRP A 50 14.04 13.20 -0.58
N GLY A 51 13.17 13.88 0.17
CA GLY A 51 13.47 14.36 1.52
C GLY A 51 13.88 13.25 2.50
N ARG A 52 13.43 12.00 2.26
CA ARG A 52 13.84 10.83 3.05
C ARG A 52 15.32 10.49 2.92
N LEU A 53 15.88 10.62 1.71
CA LEU A 53 17.23 10.15 1.41
C LEU A 53 18.28 10.90 2.24
N LYS A 54 18.06 12.21 2.45
CA LYS A 54 18.86 13.06 3.36
C LYS A 54 19.04 12.44 4.75
N LYS A 55 18.02 11.75 5.27
CA LYS A 55 17.99 11.20 6.63
C LYS A 55 18.66 9.82 6.74
N TRP A 56 18.76 9.07 5.65
CA TRP A 56 19.20 7.67 5.69
C TRP A 56 20.64 7.45 5.31
N SER A 57 21.22 8.39 4.56
CA SER A 57 22.62 8.36 4.16
C SER A 57 23.29 9.71 4.47
N PRO A 58 23.39 10.12 5.75
CA PRO A 58 24.07 11.38 6.11
C PRO A 58 25.54 11.40 5.67
N GLU A 59 26.14 10.24 5.39
CA GLU A 59 27.50 10.09 4.88
C GLU A 59 27.61 10.29 3.36
N HIS A 60 26.50 10.56 2.65
CA HIS A 60 26.48 10.77 1.20
C HIS A 60 26.02 12.20 0.89
N GLU A 61 26.97 13.15 0.90
CA GLU A 61 26.75 14.55 0.46
C GLU A 61 26.11 14.64 -0.94
N PHE A 62 26.26 13.59 -1.75
CA PHE A 62 25.66 13.42 -3.08
C PHE A 62 24.12 13.52 -3.11
N ASP A 63 23.42 13.30 -1.99
CA ASP A 63 21.96 13.30 -2.00
C ASP A 63 21.38 14.73 -2.05
N ASP A 64 22.00 15.73 -1.43
CA ASP A 64 21.45 17.10 -1.39
C ASP A 64 21.57 17.85 -2.73
N GLU A 65 22.70 17.71 -3.42
CA GLU A 65 22.90 18.29 -4.76
C GLU A 65 21.94 17.67 -5.77
N ARG A 66 21.75 16.35 -5.71
CA ARG A 66 20.82 15.64 -6.60
C ARG A 66 19.38 16.10 -6.43
N ILE A 67 18.93 16.25 -5.18
CA ILE A 67 17.56 16.70 -4.88
C ILE A 67 17.37 18.14 -5.36
N SER A 68 18.34 19.01 -5.11
CA SER A 68 18.31 20.42 -5.53
C SER A 68 18.30 20.54 -7.05
N HIS A 69 19.13 19.75 -7.75
CA HIS A 69 19.17 19.69 -9.20
C HIS A 69 17.85 19.21 -9.80
N GLU A 70 17.29 18.13 -9.25
CA GLU A 70 16.02 17.57 -9.72
C GLU A 70 14.84 18.53 -9.48
N HIS A 71 14.80 19.20 -8.32
CA HIS A 71 13.81 20.24 -8.02
C HIS A 71 13.92 21.43 -8.98
N ALA A 72 15.14 21.93 -9.22
CA ALA A 72 15.38 23.03 -10.15
C ALA A 72 14.95 22.68 -11.59
N LYS A 73 15.30 21.47 -12.06
CA LYS A 73 14.88 20.95 -13.37
C LYS A 73 13.36 20.87 -13.49
N LEU A 74 12.68 20.28 -12.51
CA LEU A 74 11.21 20.18 -12.54
C LEU A 74 10.54 21.55 -12.48
N LYS A 75 11.13 22.52 -11.77
CA LYS A 75 10.66 23.90 -11.70
C LYS A 75 10.78 24.61 -13.05
N GLU A 76 11.88 24.41 -13.77
CA GLU A 76 12.02 24.95 -15.13
C GLU A 76 10.96 24.40 -16.09
N LEU A 77 10.73 23.08 -16.05
CA LEU A 77 9.68 22.42 -16.84
C LEU A 77 8.28 22.90 -16.44
N TRP A 78 8.04 23.12 -15.15
CA TRP A 78 6.79 23.64 -14.63
C TRP A 78 6.46 25.03 -15.18
N GLU A 79 7.44 25.94 -15.19
CA GLU A 79 7.22 27.31 -15.72
C GLU A 79 6.86 27.29 -17.21
N LYS A 80 7.43 26.38 -18.00
CA LYS A 80 7.09 26.18 -19.42
C LYS A 80 5.71 25.53 -19.62
N ALA A 81 5.33 24.61 -18.74
CA ALA A 81 4.10 23.84 -18.85
C ALA A 81 2.82 24.63 -18.50
N ARG A 82 2.95 25.78 -17.82
CA ARG A 82 1.81 26.55 -17.31
C ARG A 82 1.13 27.43 -18.39
N PRO A 83 -0.19 27.65 -18.27
CA PRO A 83 -1.11 27.09 -17.27
C PRO A 83 -1.53 25.65 -17.60
N LEU A 84 -1.75 24.82 -16.57
CA LEU A 84 -2.32 23.47 -16.77
C LEU A 84 -3.82 23.50 -17.00
N SER A 85 -4.29 22.72 -17.97
CA SER A 85 -5.71 22.38 -18.11
C SER A 85 -6.20 21.53 -16.93
N GLU A 86 -7.51 21.49 -16.69
CA GLU A 86 -8.08 20.72 -15.58
C GLU A 86 -7.72 19.22 -15.64
N PRO A 87 -7.80 18.54 -16.80
CA PRO A 87 -7.36 17.15 -16.88
C PRO A 87 -5.87 16.96 -16.53
N CYS A 88 -5.01 17.93 -16.87
CA CYS A 88 -3.59 17.88 -16.51
C CYS A 88 -3.35 18.07 -15.00
N LYS A 89 -4.22 18.82 -14.30
CA LYS A 89 -4.18 18.89 -12.83
C LYS A 89 -4.61 17.57 -12.20
N ASP A 90 -5.61 16.88 -12.76
CA ASP A 90 -6.00 15.54 -12.30
C ASP A 90 -4.86 14.53 -12.47
N ILE A 91 -4.14 14.60 -13.61
CA ILE A 91 -2.95 13.80 -13.85
C ILE A 91 -1.86 14.13 -12.82
N LEU A 92 -1.59 15.42 -12.58
CA LEU A 92 -0.62 15.86 -11.58
C LEU A 92 -0.93 15.30 -10.19
N GLN A 93 -2.19 15.39 -9.75
CA GLN A 93 -2.60 14.84 -8.46
C GLN A 93 -2.47 13.32 -8.40
N SER A 94 -2.77 12.64 -9.50
CA SER A 94 -2.63 11.18 -9.60
C SER A 94 -1.17 10.73 -9.56
N ILE A 95 -0.24 11.52 -10.13
CA ILE A 95 1.20 11.31 -10.02
C ILE A 95 1.68 11.48 -8.58
N ILE A 96 1.25 12.55 -7.91
CA ILE A 96 1.56 12.83 -6.49
C ILE A 96 1.11 11.66 -5.59
N ASN A 97 -0.08 11.12 -5.85
CA ASN A 97 -0.67 10.03 -5.08
C ASN A 97 -0.08 8.64 -5.41
N LEU A 98 0.86 8.52 -6.36
CA LEU A 98 1.37 7.24 -6.82
C LEU A 98 2.49 6.70 -5.92
N GLU A 99 2.16 5.65 -5.19
CA GLU A 99 3.08 4.98 -4.26
C GLU A 99 3.50 3.59 -4.78
N ILE A 100 4.78 3.24 -4.60
CA ILE A 100 5.42 1.97 -4.98
C ILE A 100 4.76 0.79 -4.27
N CYS A 101 4.16 1.07 -3.12
CA CYS A 101 3.48 0.08 -2.33
C CYS A 101 2.11 -0.30 -2.90
N ASN A 102 1.57 0.48 -3.85
CA ASN A 102 0.32 0.18 -4.53
C ASN A 102 0.40 -1.19 -5.23
N TRP A 103 -0.53 -2.08 -4.93
CA TRP A 103 -0.58 -3.40 -5.56
C TRP A 103 -0.80 -3.31 -7.08
N ASN A 104 -1.49 -2.26 -7.56
CA ASN A 104 -1.77 -2.05 -8.97
C ASN A 104 -0.83 -1.01 -9.63
N LEU A 105 0.42 -0.96 -9.16
CA LEU A 105 1.42 0.03 -9.58
C LEU A 105 1.66 0.02 -11.09
N GLU A 106 1.78 -1.15 -11.69
CA GLU A 106 2.10 -1.29 -13.12
C GLU A 106 0.97 -0.73 -13.99
N GLU A 107 -0.27 -1.13 -13.72
CA GLU A 107 -1.44 -0.58 -14.41
C GLU A 107 -1.59 0.93 -14.16
N SER A 108 -1.27 1.40 -12.96
CA SER A 108 -1.28 2.83 -12.61
C SER A 108 -0.28 3.62 -13.43
N ILE A 109 0.96 3.14 -13.57
CA ILE A 109 1.99 3.76 -14.41
C ILE A 109 1.51 3.81 -15.87
N MET A 110 0.99 2.70 -16.40
CA MET A 110 0.51 2.65 -17.78
C MET A 110 -0.69 3.57 -18.02
N SER A 111 -1.61 3.65 -17.06
CA SER A 111 -2.75 4.58 -17.08
C SER A 111 -2.27 6.03 -17.07
N LEU A 112 -1.26 6.38 -16.27
CA LEU A 112 -0.67 7.71 -16.25
C LEU A 112 0.05 8.05 -17.55
N CYS A 113 0.86 7.14 -18.11
CA CYS A 113 1.51 7.36 -19.41
C CYS A 113 0.48 7.65 -20.50
N LYS A 114 -0.62 6.89 -20.55
CA LYS A 114 -1.73 7.14 -21.48
C LYS A 114 -2.35 8.51 -21.25
N ALA A 115 -2.73 8.80 -20.00
CA ALA A 115 -3.37 10.05 -19.59
C ALA A 115 -2.52 11.27 -19.95
N ILE A 116 -1.20 11.21 -19.70
CA ILE A 116 -0.23 12.23 -20.11
C ILE A 116 -0.27 12.40 -21.63
N GLY A 117 -0.16 11.31 -22.40
CA GLY A 117 -0.04 11.42 -23.85
C GLY A 117 -1.28 11.97 -24.56
N ILE A 118 -2.47 11.71 -24.03
CA ILE A 118 -3.72 12.26 -24.59
C ILE A 118 -4.25 13.48 -23.84
N LYS A 119 -3.59 13.90 -22.75
CA LYS A 119 -3.99 15.01 -21.87
C LYS A 119 -5.43 14.91 -21.34
N THR A 120 -5.83 13.71 -20.92
CA THR A 120 -7.13 13.47 -20.26
C THR A 120 -6.93 12.88 -18.87
N SER A 121 -7.89 13.07 -17.97
CA SER A 121 -7.85 12.49 -16.62
C SER A 121 -7.65 10.96 -16.70
N PRO A 122 -6.85 10.37 -15.80
CA PRO A 122 -6.60 8.93 -15.82
C PRO A 122 -7.89 8.17 -15.56
N THR A 123 -8.11 7.09 -16.33
CA THR A 123 -9.29 6.24 -16.17
C THR A 123 -9.23 5.44 -14.87
N LEU A 124 -8.03 5.05 -14.47
CA LEU A 124 -7.79 4.42 -13.18
C LEU A 124 -7.62 5.50 -12.12
N LYS A 125 -8.41 5.40 -11.04
CA LYS A 125 -8.20 6.24 -9.86
C LYS A 125 -6.96 5.77 -9.11
N ILE A 126 -6.01 6.67 -8.91
CA ILE A 126 -4.70 6.36 -8.32
C ILE A 126 -4.61 6.93 -6.91
N GLY A 127 -4.08 6.11 -5.99
CA GLY A 127 -3.91 6.42 -4.59
C GLY A 127 -4.39 5.29 -3.69
N HIS A 128 -3.97 5.32 -2.43
CA HIS A 128 -4.24 4.26 -1.44
C HIS A 128 -5.72 3.91 -1.34
N SER A 129 -6.59 4.92 -1.23
CA SER A 129 -8.04 4.72 -1.08
C SER A 129 -8.75 4.21 -2.35
N TYR A 130 -8.09 4.29 -3.51
CA TYR A 130 -8.70 3.98 -4.80
C TYR A 130 -8.19 2.69 -5.44
N SER A 131 -7.11 2.14 -4.91
CA SER A 131 -6.44 1.03 -5.56
C SER A 131 -7.16 -0.30 -5.35
N ILE A 132 -8.08 -0.44 -4.39
CA ILE A 132 -8.63 -1.75 -4.01
C ILE A 132 -9.73 -2.19 -4.98
N THR A 133 -9.50 -3.28 -5.73
CA THR A 133 -10.51 -3.91 -6.59
C THR A 133 -11.46 -4.82 -5.81
N ASP A 134 -12.60 -5.16 -6.40
CA ASP A 134 -13.56 -6.13 -5.85
C ASP A 134 -12.90 -7.48 -5.53
N ASP A 135 -12.05 -7.99 -6.42
CA ASP A 135 -11.35 -9.26 -6.19
C ASP A 135 -10.36 -9.17 -5.01
N ARG A 136 -9.73 -8.00 -4.83
CA ARG A 136 -8.87 -7.77 -3.68
C ARG A 136 -9.67 -7.72 -2.39
N TRP A 137 -10.82 -7.05 -2.38
CA TRP A 137 -11.76 -7.06 -1.25
C TRP A 137 -12.26 -8.46 -0.94
N ARG A 138 -12.66 -9.24 -1.95
CA ARG A 138 -13.06 -10.65 -1.79
C ARG A 138 -11.95 -11.47 -1.15
N THR A 139 -10.70 -11.29 -1.58
CA THR A 139 -9.55 -11.99 -1.01
C THR A 139 -9.36 -11.61 0.47
N VAL A 140 -9.44 -10.32 0.83
CA VAL A 140 -9.34 -9.86 2.23
C VAL A 140 -10.43 -10.48 3.09
N TRP A 141 -11.68 -10.45 2.63
CA TRP A 141 -12.80 -11.07 3.33
C TRP A 141 -12.66 -12.58 3.44
N ALA A 142 -12.14 -13.26 2.42
CA ALA A 142 -11.87 -14.70 2.47
C ALA A 142 -10.86 -15.05 3.57
N TYR A 143 -9.78 -14.29 3.73
CA TYR A 143 -8.83 -14.49 4.84
C TYR A 143 -9.52 -14.32 6.21
N TYR A 144 -10.26 -13.23 6.40
CA TYR A 144 -10.97 -12.96 7.65
C TYR A 144 -12.01 -14.05 7.97
N LEU A 145 -12.83 -14.43 6.99
CA LEU A 145 -13.89 -15.42 7.16
C LEU A 145 -13.32 -16.83 7.34
N ALA A 146 -12.18 -17.16 6.73
CA ALA A 146 -11.47 -18.40 7.00
C ALA A 146 -11.01 -18.45 8.46
N LEU A 147 -10.42 -17.37 8.99
CA LEU A 147 -10.02 -17.30 10.41
C LEU A 147 -11.22 -17.47 11.34
N LYS A 148 -12.33 -16.75 11.08
CA LYS A 148 -13.58 -16.90 11.86
C LYS A 148 -14.16 -18.31 11.78
N LYS A 149 -14.02 -18.99 10.64
CA LYS A 149 -14.46 -20.38 10.47
C LYS A 149 -13.57 -21.38 11.21
N TRP A 150 -12.28 -21.08 11.35
CA TRP A 150 -11.32 -21.93 12.07
C TRP A 150 -11.57 -21.92 13.59
N LEU A 151 -12.00 -20.78 14.15
CA LEU A 151 -12.37 -20.66 15.56
C LEU A 151 -13.54 -21.57 15.96
N PRO A 152 -13.59 -22.04 17.22
CA PRO A 152 -14.64 -22.94 17.66
C PRO A 152 -15.99 -22.22 17.65
N HIS A 153 -16.98 -22.85 17.04
CA HIS A 153 -18.32 -22.29 16.98
C HIS A 153 -18.98 -22.48 18.34
N THR A 154 -19.05 -21.42 19.13
CA THR A 154 -19.82 -21.39 20.38
C THR A 154 -21.33 -21.42 20.09
N LYS A 155 -21.87 -22.54 19.59
CA LYS A 155 -23.31 -22.82 19.36
C LYS A 155 -24.11 -21.76 18.56
N ARG A 156 -23.48 -20.70 18.06
CA ARG A 156 -24.12 -19.63 17.29
C ARG A 156 -24.06 -20.00 15.82
N LEU A 157 -25.23 -20.09 15.20
CA LEU A 157 -25.35 -20.09 13.74
C LEU A 157 -24.80 -18.75 13.24
N THR A 158 -23.67 -18.78 12.55
CA THR A 158 -23.08 -17.60 11.92
C THR A 158 -23.22 -17.70 10.41
N GLY A 159 -23.40 -16.57 9.73
CA GLY A 159 -23.43 -16.49 8.27
C GLY A 159 -22.06 -16.62 7.61
N TYR A 160 -20.99 -16.80 8.38
CA TYR A 160 -19.61 -16.73 7.88
C TYR A 160 -19.29 -17.80 6.84
N GLU A 161 -19.84 -19.02 6.98
CA GLU A 161 -19.61 -20.06 5.99
C GLU A 161 -20.21 -19.71 4.62
N ALA A 162 -21.42 -19.16 4.61
CA ALA A 162 -22.07 -18.75 3.37
C ALA A 162 -21.28 -17.61 2.68
N LEU A 163 -20.85 -16.63 3.46
CA LEU A 163 -20.02 -15.51 2.95
C LEU A 163 -18.66 -16.01 2.45
N LEU A 164 -18.04 -16.94 3.16
CA LEU A 164 -16.76 -17.50 2.75
C LEU A 164 -16.89 -18.21 1.40
N LYS A 165 -17.99 -18.92 1.13
CA LYS A 165 -18.26 -19.54 -0.18
C LYS A 165 -18.44 -18.51 -1.31
N VAL A 166 -18.88 -17.29 -0.99
CA VAL A 166 -18.95 -16.19 -1.97
C VAL A 166 -17.57 -15.61 -2.25
N CYS A 167 -16.75 -15.42 -1.21
CA CYS A 167 -15.42 -14.81 -1.33
C CYS A 167 -14.33 -15.77 -1.81
N ASP A 168 -14.47 -17.06 -1.50
CA ASP A 168 -13.52 -18.14 -1.82
C ASP A 168 -14.27 -19.41 -2.26
N PRO A 169 -14.91 -19.39 -3.44
CA PRO A 169 -15.77 -20.48 -3.90
C PRO A 169 -15.03 -21.82 -4.07
N GLN A 170 -13.71 -21.78 -4.32
CA GLN A 170 -12.88 -22.97 -4.48
C GLN A 170 -12.23 -23.43 -3.16
N GLY A 171 -12.41 -22.66 -2.08
CA GLY A 171 -11.80 -22.94 -0.78
C GLY A 171 -10.28 -22.85 -0.80
N THR A 172 -9.68 -22.11 -1.74
CA THR A 172 -8.21 -22.02 -1.89
C THR A 172 -7.61 -21.27 -0.72
N ILE A 173 -8.18 -20.12 -0.36
CA ILE A 173 -7.72 -19.30 0.77
C ILE A 173 -8.04 -20.01 2.08
N GLN A 174 -9.23 -20.61 2.20
CA GLN A 174 -9.60 -21.37 3.39
C GLN A 174 -8.60 -22.50 3.66
N LYS A 175 -8.30 -23.34 2.67
CA LYS A 175 -7.33 -24.45 2.80
C LYS A 175 -5.94 -23.92 3.16
N HIS A 176 -5.50 -22.83 2.53
CA HIS A 176 -4.23 -22.18 2.82
C HIS A 176 -4.13 -21.70 4.28
N VAL A 177 -5.13 -20.95 4.76
CA VAL A 177 -5.20 -20.48 6.16
C VAL A 177 -5.20 -21.66 7.13
N PHE A 178 -6.04 -22.67 6.89
CA PHE A 178 -6.15 -23.83 7.78
C PHE A 178 -4.85 -24.62 7.84
N SER A 179 -4.18 -24.81 6.69
CA SER A 179 -2.89 -25.46 6.63
C SER A 179 -1.82 -24.72 7.41
N MET A 180 -1.85 -23.38 7.43
CA MET A 180 -0.87 -22.58 8.18
C MET A 180 -1.13 -22.59 9.68
N LEU A 181 -2.39 -22.61 10.12
CA LEU A 181 -2.76 -22.66 11.54
C LEU A 181 -2.52 -24.05 12.15
N GLY A 182 -2.72 -25.10 11.36
CA GLY A 182 -2.55 -26.48 11.79
C GLY A 182 -3.58 -26.90 12.84
N GLU A 183 -3.15 -27.71 13.79
CA GLU A 183 -3.99 -28.21 14.88
C GLU A 183 -4.44 -27.09 15.82
N HIS A 184 -5.63 -27.29 16.37
CA HIS A 184 -6.32 -26.35 17.23
C HIS A 184 -5.86 -26.48 18.68
N ASP A 185 -5.57 -25.36 19.31
CA ASP A 185 -5.30 -25.25 20.74
C ASP A 185 -5.76 -23.88 21.26
N GLU A 186 -5.95 -23.80 22.58
CA GLU A 186 -6.53 -22.64 23.26
C GLU A 186 -5.70 -21.36 23.03
N LEU A 187 -4.37 -21.46 23.01
CA LEU A 187 -3.50 -20.31 22.79
C LEU A 187 -3.62 -19.78 21.35
N LYS A 188 -3.67 -20.67 20.36
CA LYS A 188 -3.89 -20.28 18.96
C LYS A 188 -5.26 -19.65 18.75
N GLU A 189 -6.29 -20.14 19.42
CA GLU A 189 -7.62 -19.52 19.39
C GLU A 189 -7.56 -18.05 19.80
N LEU A 190 -6.90 -17.76 20.94
CA LEU A 190 -6.73 -16.39 21.43
C LEU A 190 -5.99 -15.51 20.42
N TYR A 191 -4.91 -16.02 19.81
CA TYR A 191 -4.22 -15.26 18.76
C TYR A 191 -5.06 -15.04 17.50
N VAL A 192 -5.81 -16.05 17.05
CA VAL A 192 -6.69 -15.91 15.88
C VAL A 192 -7.79 -14.90 16.17
N GLU A 193 -8.39 -14.92 17.36
CA GLU A 193 -9.38 -13.95 17.78
C GLU A 193 -8.79 -12.53 17.84
N ARG A 194 -7.60 -12.39 18.43
CA ARG A 194 -6.87 -11.11 18.48
C ARG A 194 -6.56 -10.58 17.07
N PHE A 195 -6.18 -11.44 16.13
CA PHE A 195 -5.93 -11.05 14.74
C PHE A 195 -7.23 -10.71 13.99
N CYS A 196 -8.33 -11.42 14.27
CA CYS A 196 -9.64 -11.06 13.73
C CYS A 196 -10.08 -9.67 14.18
N LEU A 197 -9.89 -9.31 15.46
CA LEU A 197 -10.20 -7.95 15.95
C LEU A 197 -9.39 -6.88 15.22
N ASN A 198 -8.10 -7.15 14.96
CA ASN A 198 -7.29 -6.26 14.12
C ASN A 198 -7.94 -6.09 12.75
N LEU A 199 -8.26 -7.19 12.05
CA LEU A 199 -8.89 -7.12 10.74
C LEU A 199 -10.23 -6.36 10.80
N GLU A 200 -11.09 -6.61 11.78
CA GLU A 200 -12.36 -5.90 11.96
C GLU A 200 -12.17 -4.39 12.10
N ASN A 201 -11.20 -3.96 12.91
CA ASN A 201 -10.85 -2.55 13.05
C ASN A 201 -10.25 -1.97 11.76
N TRP A 202 -9.47 -2.75 11.02
CA TRP A 202 -8.86 -2.32 9.75
C TRP A 202 -9.90 -2.20 8.63
N LEU A 203 -10.89 -3.08 8.60
CA LEU A 203 -11.94 -3.14 7.59
C LEU A 203 -13.12 -2.22 7.90
N GLY A 204 -13.46 -2.05 9.18
CA GLY A 204 -14.55 -1.20 9.64
C GLY A 204 -14.27 0.30 9.59
N GLY A 205 -13.02 0.68 9.28
CA GLY A 205 -12.56 2.06 9.33
C GLY A 205 -12.18 2.50 10.74
N PHE A 206 -11.36 3.55 10.83
CA PHE A 206 -10.93 4.08 12.12
C PHE A 206 -12.12 4.60 12.93
N PHE A 207 -12.32 4.04 14.11
CA PHE A 207 -13.25 4.59 15.07
C PHE A 207 -12.77 6.00 15.49
N PRO A 208 -13.67 7.01 15.53
CA PRO A 208 -13.29 8.34 16.01
C PRO A 208 -12.67 8.28 17.40
N GLU A 209 -11.72 9.18 17.66
CA GLU A 209 -11.12 9.30 18.98
C GLU A 209 -12.21 9.41 20.06
N ARG A 210 -12.05 8.64 21.15
CA ARG A 210 -12.98 8.58 22.28
C ARG A 210 -14.37 8.02 22.00
N SER A 211 -14.63 7.49 20.80
CA SER A 211 -15.90 6.84 20.49
C SER A 211 -16.13 5.59 21.36
N PRO A 212 -17.39 5.24 21.67
CA PRO A 212 -17.72 4.00 22.38
C PRO A 212 -17.16 2.75 21.70
N GLN A 213 -17.13 2.74 20.36
CA GLN A 213 -16.60 1.64 19.56
C GLN A 213 -15.10 1.46 19.77
N LEU A 214 -14.33 2.55 19.75
CA LEU A 214 -12.90 2.50 20.04
C LEU A 214 -12.63 1.97 21.45
N LYS A 215 -13.36 2.46 22.46
CA LYS A 215 -13.22 1.98 23.85
C LYS A 215 -13.55 0.49 23.99
N ALA A 216 -14.60 0.03 23.31
CA ALA A 216 -14.98 -1.38 23.32
C ALA A 216 -13.90 -2.25 22.65
N TYR A 217 -13.34 -1.78 21.54
CA TYR A 217 -12.23 -2.43 20.84
C TYR A 217 -10.97 -2.50 21.71
N GLU A 218 -10.57 -1.39 22.35
CA GLU A 218 -9.43 -1.32 23.26
C GLU A 218 -9.59 -2.28 24.45
N ALA A 219 -10.76 -2.32 25.07
CA ALA A 219 -11.04 -3.24 26.17
C ALA A 219 -11.03 -4.71 25.73
N ALA A 220 -11.54 -5.02 24.54
CA ALA A 220 -11.50 -6.38 23.99
C ALA A 220 -10.06 -6.83 23.69
N ILE A 221 -9.23 -5.93 23.15
CA ILE A 221 -7.80 -6.17 22.98
C ILE A 221 -7.14 -6.42 24.33
N GLU A 222 -7.27 -5.50 25.29
CA GLU A 222 -6.60 -5.59 26.58
C GLU A 222 -6.90 -6.94 27.26
N LYS A 223 -8.17 -7.35 27.25
CA LYS A 223 -8.59 -8.65 27.77
C LYS A 223 -7.87 -9.81 27.07
N LEU A 224 -7.92 -9.88 25.74
CA LEU A 224 -7.29 -10.97 24.98
C LEU A 224 -5.77 -10.98 25.13
N GLU A 225 -5.12 -9.81 25.13
CA GLU A 225 -3.67 -9.72 25.32
C GLU A 225 -3.27 -10.21 26.71
N ASN A 226 -4.03 -9.88 27.76
CA ASN A 226 -3.78 -10.41 29.10
C ASN A 226 -3.97 -11.92 29.17
N GLU A 227 -5.00 -12.48 28.50
CA GLU A 227 -5.20 -13.92 28.43
C GLU A 227 -4.04 -14.60 27.69
N ILE A 228 -3.63 -14.07 26.52
CA ILE A 228 -2.45 -14.55 25.78
C ILE A 228 -1.21 -14.54 26.67
N LEU A 229 -0.94 -13.44 27.38
CA LEU A 229 0.25 -13.31 28.23
C LEU A 229 0.25 -14.26 29.43
N ASN A 230 -0.90 -14.77 29.87
CA ASN A 230 -0.95 -15.81 30.89
C ASN A 230 -0.44 -17.17 30.35
N PHE A 231 -0.63 -17.44 29.05
CA PHE A 231 -0.15 -18.64 28.37
C PHE A 231 1.25 -18.48 27.76
N ASP A 232 1.57 -17.30 27.22
CA ASP A 232 2.82 -16.95 26.55
C ASP A 232 3.32 -15.55 27.03
N PRO A 233 3.96 -15.46 28.21
CA PRO A 233 4.39 -14.19 28.80
C PRO A 233 5.41 -13.40 27.98
N GLU A 234 6.18 -14.07 27.11
CA GLU A 234 7.26 -13.46 26.31
C GLU A 234 6.89 -13.40 24.82
N SER A 235 5.59 -13.31 24.51
CA SER A 235 5.09 -13.48 23.16
C SER A 235 5.62 -12.47 22.15
N GLU A 236 6.54 -12.91 21.28
CA GLU A 236 6.99 -12.13 20.13
C GLU A 236 5.81 -11.93 19.14
N ILE A 237 4.95 -12.93 18.98
CA ILE A 237 3.79 -12.88 18.07
C ILE A 237 2.89 -11.70 18.44
N LEU A 238 2.61 -11.55 19.74
CA LEU A 238 1.75 -10.49 20.24
C LEU A 238 2.36 -9.11 20.00
N GLU A 239 3.66 -8.94 20.22
CA GLU A 239 4.36 -7.68 19.94
C GLU A 239 4.16 -7.23 18.49
N TRP A 240 4.25 -8.16 17.53
CA TRP A 240 4.07 -7.85 16.11
C TRP A 240 2.62 -7.62 15.68
N MET A 241 1.63 -8.05 16.49
CA MET A 241 0.20 -7.81 16.26
C MET A 241 -0.28 -6.44 16.77
N ARG A 242 0.47 -5.78 17.66
CA ARG A 242 0.11 -4.46 18.20
C ARG A 242 0.11 -3.38 17.09
N LEU A 243 -0.87 -2.48 17.17
CA LEU A 243 -1.15 -1.46 16.16
C LEU A 243 -0.45 -0.12 16.40
N ASP A 244 0.52 -0.06 17.31
CA ASP A 244 1.21 1.17 17.75
C ASP A 244 2.16 1.80 16.69
N GLY A 245 1.85 1.60 15.41
CA GLY A 245 2.36 2.40 14.29
C GLY A 245 3.77 2.04 13.82
N LYS A 246 4.52 1.20 14.53
CA LYS A 246 5.91 0.85 14.12
C LYS A 246 6.06 -0.51 13.45
N LYS A 247 5.17 -1.47 13.71
CA LYS A 247 5.41 -2.87 13.34
C LYS A 247 4.24 -3.62 12.70
N GLY A 248 2.97 -3.28 12.98
CA GLY A 248 1.81 -4.11 12.63
C GLY A 248 0.94 -3.67 11.44
N TRP A 249 0.68 -2.37 11.29
CA TRP A 249 -0.31 -1.87 10.33
C TRP A 249 0.16 -1.96 8.88
N ILE A 250 -0.69 -2.52 8.01
CA ILE A 250 -0.53 -2.48 6.56
C ILE A 250 -1.87 -2.10 5.95
N GLU A 251 -1.88 -1.03 5.17
CA GLU A 251 -3.06 -0.61 4.44
C GLU A 251 -3.49 -1.67 3.42
N ILE A 252 -4.80 -1.77 3.20
CA ILE A 252 -5.37 -2.83 2.36
C ILE A 252 -4.87 -2.75 0.91
N CYS A 253 -4.58 -1.55 0.41
CA CYS A 253 -4.01 -1.31 -0.91
C CYS A 253 -2.53 -1.72 -1.05
N HIS A 254 -1.85 -2.03 0.04
CA HIS A 254 -0.42 -2.34 0.03
C HIS A 254 -0.17 -3.74 -0.57
N HIS A 255 0.69 -3.86 -1.58
CA HIS A 255 1.00 -5.13 -2.27
C HIS A 255 1.41 -6.28 -1.33
N LYS A 256 2.00 -5.96 -0.16
CA LYS A 256 2.39 -6.96 0.86
C LYS A 256 1.31 -7.37 1.87
N LEU A 257 0.07 -6.90 1.73
CA LEU A 257 -1.00 -7.18 2.70
C LEU A 257 -1.16 -8.68 2.96
N PHE A 258 -1.41 -9.49 1.93
CA PHE A 258 -1.64 -10.93 2.09
C PHE A 258 -0.40 -11.65 2.62
N ARG A 259 0.80 -11.24 2.17
CA ARG A 259 2.06 -11.75 2.74
C ARG A 259 2.16 -11.47 4.25
N ARG A 260 1.63 -10.34 4.71
CA ARG A 260 1.60 -10.02 6.14
C ARG A 260 0.56 -10.85 6.88
N PHE A 261 -0.59 -11.11 6.28
CA PHE A 261 -1.58 -12.04 6.83
C PHE A 261 -0.95 -13.43 6.97
N ASP A 262 -0.30 -13.94 5.93
CA ASP A 262 0.42 -15.22 5.97
C ASP A 262 1.47 -15.26 7.07
N ILE A 263 2.23 -14.18 7.27
CA ILE A 263 3.20 -14.07 8.38
C ILE A 263 2.50 -14.22 9.73
N HIS A 264 1.43 -13.47 9.98
CA HIS A 264 0.71 -13.59 11.25
C HIS A 264 0.13 -14.99 11.43
N ILE A 265 -0.59 -15.51 10.43
CA ILE A 265 -1.26 -16.81 10.49
C ILE A 265 -0.26 -17.96 10.65
N SER A 266 0.84 -17.95 9.89
CA SER A 266 1.91 -18.94 10.05
C SER A 266 2.63 -18.80 11.39
N SER A 267 2.74 -17.59 11.95
CA SER A 267 3.33 -17.42 13.27
C SER A 267 2.49 -18.08 14.35
N ILE A 268 1.16 -17.89 14.26
CA ILE A 268 0.20 -18.52 15.17
C ILE A 268 0.30 -20.04 15.08
N GLY A 269 0.21 -20.61 13.88
CA GLY A 269 0.21 -22.06 13.74
C GLY A 269 1.52 -22.74 14.17
N ALA A 270 2.64 -22.04 14.04
CA ALA A 270 3.96 -22.53 14.44
C ALA A 270 4.37 -22.14 15.87
N GLY A 271 3.58 -21.31 16.58
CA GLY A 271 3.91 -20.80 17.91
C GLY A 271 5.18 -19.94 17.98
N LYS A 272 5.62 -19.35 16.86
CA LYS A 272 6.81 -18.47 16.80
C LYS A 272 6.71 -17.45 15.68
N TRP A 273 7.36 -16.30 15.82
CA TRP A 273 7.32 -15.26 14.79
C TRP A 273 7.81 -15.77 13.41
N ARG A 274 7.04 -15.45 12.37
CA ARG A 274 7.15 -15.89 10.97
C ARG A 274 6.96 -17.38 10.71
N GLY A 275 6.84 -18.23 11.74
CA GLY A 275 6.67 -19.67 11.59
C GLY A 275 7.69 -20.30 10.64
N HIS A 276 7.22 -20.79 9.49
CA HIS A 276 8.05 -21.42 8.44
C HIS A 276 8.40 -20.47 7.28
N LEU A 277 7.93 -19.22 7.33
CA LEU A 277 8.11 -18.29 6.24
C LEU A 277 9.52 -17.69 6.27
N PRO A 278 10.21 -17.65 5.11
CA PRO A 278 11.59 -17.12 5.05
C PRO A 278 11.63 -15.69 5.57
N LEU A 279 12.77 -15.27 6.13
CA LEU A 279 13.02 -13.88 6.55
C LEU A 279 12.75 -12.88 5.41
N ARG A 280 12.57 -11.60 5.76
CA ARG A 280 12.38 -10.53 4.76
C ARG A 280 13.54 -10.58 3.75
N GLY A 281 13.24 -11.03 2.53
CA GLY A 281 14.20 -11.15 1.45
C GLY A 281 14.16 -9.98 0.48
N ILE A 282 14.81 -10.21 -0.66
CA ILE A 282 15.04 -9.32 -1.81
C ILE A 282 13.81 -8.63 -2.41
N ASP A 283 12.60 -8.75 -1.84
CA ASP A 283 11.37 -8.09 -2.32
C ASP A 283 11.58 -6.61 -2.66
N GLY A 284 12.39 -5.89 -1.88
CA GLY A 284 12.70 -4.48 -2.13
C GLY A 284 13.59 -4.29 -3.37
N LEU A 285 14.52 -5.21 -3.62
CA LEU A 285 15.31 -5.27 -4.85
C LEU A 285 14.45 -5.68 -6.03
N GLU A 286 13.64 -6.73 -5.91
CA GLU A 286 12.72 -7.19 -6.95
C GLU A 286 11.75 -6.08 -7.35
N ARG A 287 11.19 -5.36 -6.38
CA ARG A 287 10.30 -4.22 -6.65
C ARG A 287 11.04 -3.05 -7.29
N ALA A 288 12.27 -2.76 -6.85
CA ALA A 288 13.10 -1.74 -7.48
C ALA A 288 13.47 -2.10 -8.94
N LEU A 289 13.78 -3.38 -9.21
CA LEU A 289 14.05 -3.90 -10.54
C LEU A 289 12.80 -3.88 -11.42
N ALA A 290 11.64 -4.25 -10.87
CA ALA A 290 10.37 -4.17 -11.58
C ALA A 290 10.06 -2.72 -12.00
N LEU A 291 10.29 -1.75 -11.11
CA LEU A 291 10.15 -0.33 -11.42
C LEU A 291 11.11 0.14 -12.53
N GLU A 292 12.35 -0.36 -12.57
CA GLU A 292 13.32 0.04 -13.60
C GLU A 292 12.79 -0.22 -15.02
N LYS A 293 12.08 -1.33 -15.22
CA LYS A 293 11.48 -1.70 -16.52
C LYS A 293 10.54 -0.62 -17.06
N TYR A 294 9.88 0.11 -16.17
CA TYR A 294 8.95 1.20 -16.53
C TYR A 294 9.63 2.57 -16.55
N LEU A 295 10.58 2.81 -15.65
CA LEU A 295 11.31 4.09 -15.57
C LEU A 295 12.16 4.32 -16.82
N PHE A 296 12.90 3.31 -17.27
CA PHE A 296 13.79 3.41 -18.43
C PHE A 296 13.08 3.95 -19.70
N PRO A 297 11.99 3.34 -20.20
CA PRO A 297 11.33 3.83 -21.40
C PRO A 297 10.68 5.22 -21.23
N ILE A 298 10.24 5.60 -20.05
CA ILE A 298 9.72 6.96 -19.82
C ILE A 298 10.88 7.98 -19.86
N GLU A 299 12.02 7.66 -19.24
CA GLU A 299 13.23 8.50 -19.29
C GLU A 299 13.78 8.64 -20.71
N ALA A 300 13.80 7.54 -21.47
CA ALA A 300 14.18 7.53 -22.87
C ALA A 300 13.25 8.42 -23.71
N TRP A 301 11.94 8.32 -23.48
CA TRP A 301 10.96 9.21 -24.10
C TRP A 301 11.21 10.67 -23.74
N ILE A 302 11.50 11.01 -22.47
CA ILE A 302 11.80 12.40 -22.05
C ILE A 302 13.04 12.96 -22.75
N ARG A 303 14.08 12.13 -22.93
CA ARG A 303 15.41 12.56 -23.44
C ARG A 303 15.55 12.49 -24.96
N ASP A 304 14.54 12.02 -25.68
CA ASP A 304 14.67 11.68 -27.09
C ASP A 304 15.73 10.64 -27.41
N PHE A 305 15.82 9.64 -26.52
CA PHE A 305 16.79 8.57 -26.70
C PHE A 305 16.35 7.62 -27.83
N PRO A 306 17.28 7.20 -28.71
CA PRO A 306 16.97 6.30 -29.81
C PRO A 306 16.55 4.91 -29.32
N PHE A 307 15.82 4.22 -30.19
CA PHE A 307 15.09 3.00 -29.90
C PHE A 307 15.98 1.74 -29.75
N ASP A 308 17.16 1.75 -30.38
CA ASP A 308 17.92 0.52 -30.69
C ASP A 308 18.53 -0.18 -29.47
N ASP A 309 18.63 0.50 -28.32
CA ASP A 309 19.25 -0.01 -27.09
C ASP A 309 18.23 -0.41 -25.99
N ALA A 310 16.95 -0.54 -26.32
CA ALA A 310 15.90 -0.82 -25.34
C ALA A 310 15.95 -2.29 -24.82
N PRO A 311 16.06 -2.53 -23.49
CA PRO A 311 16.16 -3.87 -22.93
C PRO A 311 14.84 -4.67 -22.98
N ASP A 312 13.68 -3.98 -22.98
CA ASP A 312 12.35 -4.57 -23.17
C ASP A 312 11.62 -3.80 -24.28
N ARG A 313 11.88 -4.23 -25.52
CA ARG A 313 11.38 -3.58 -26.73
C ARG A 313 9.84 -3.44 -26.75
N PRO A 314 9.04 -4.49 -26.46
CA PRO A 314 7.58 -4.37 -26.44
C PRO A 314 7.07 -3.35 -25.41
N LEU A 315 7.63 -3.33 -24.19
CA LEU A 315 7.22 -2.37 -23.17
C LEU A 315 7.62 -0.94 -23.55
N PHE A 316 8.82 -0.77 -24.11
CA PHE A 316 9.32 0.50 -24.61
C PHE A 316 8.40 1.09 -25.69
N GLU A 317 8.10 0.32 -26.74
CA GLU A 317 7.18 0.72 -27.82
C GLU A 317 5.81 1.11 -27.26
N LYS A 318 5.31 0.31 -26.31
CA LYS A 318 4.02 0.55 -25.69
C LYS A 318 4.00 1.88 -24.94
N ILE A 319 5.02 2.18 -24.13
CA ILE A 319 5.09 3.43 -23.35
C ILE A 319 5.26 4.65 -24.27
N HIS A 320 6.15 4.59 -25.27
CA HIS A 320 6.31 5.68 -26.23
C HIS A 320 5.02 5.97 -27.00
N ARG A 321 4.32 4.92 -27.45
CA ARG A 321 3.01 5.07 -28.10
C ARG A 321 1.97 5.69 -27.18
N LEU A 322 1.96 5.34 -25.90
CA LEU A 322 1.02 5.90 -24.93
C LEU A 322 1.29 7.38 -24.62
N LEU A 323 2.57 7.77 -24.54
CA LEU A 323 2.99 9.16 -24.29
C LEU A 323 2.84 10.05 -25.54
N GLY A 324 2.96 9.46 -26.74
CA GLY A 324 2.79 10.16 -28.01
C GLY A 324 3.85 11.25 -28.25
N GLU A 325 3.47 12.29 -28.98
CA GLU A 325 4.35 13.44 -29.24
C GLU A 325 4.60 14.27 -27.99
N ARG A 326 5.80 14.85 -27.88
CA ARG A 326 6.20 15.69 -26.74
C ARG A 326 5.63 17.10 -26.86
N ASP A 327 5.33 17.65 -25.70
CA ASP A 327 5.13 19.08 -25.48
C ASP A 327 5.53 19.42 -24.04
N ASP A 328 5.61 20.71 -23.72
CA ASP A 328 6.10 21.17 -22.42
C ASP A 328 5.29 20.60 -21.24
N THR A 329 3.96 20.51 -21.37
CA THR A 329 3.09 19.93 -20.34
C THR A 329 3.39 18.46 -20.12
N LYS A 330 3.51 17.68 -21.20
CA LYS A 330 3.80 16.24 -21.09
C LYS A 330 5.21 15.99 -20.56
N LEU A 331 6.18 16.79 -20.96
CA LEU A 331 7.56 16.69 -20.47
C LEU A 331 7.63 16.96 -18.98
N PHE A 332 6.92 17.97 -18.47
CA PHE A 332 6.80 18.22 -17.04
C PHE A 332 6.16 17.03 -16.31
N LEU A 333 4.98 16.58 -16.73
CA LEU A 333 4.23 15.51 -16.05
C LEU A 333 5.00 14.16 -16.08
N ALA A 334 5.59 13.79 -17.22
CA ALA A 334 6.40 12.58 -17.34
C ALA A 334 7.67 12.66 -16.48
N SER A 335 8.33 13.83 -16.45
CA SER A 335 9.52 14.04 -15.61
C SER A 335 9.18 13.95 -14.13
N LEU A 336 8.06 14.52 -13.69
CA LEU A 336 7.61 14.41 -12.31
C LEU A 336 7.29 12.96 -11.94
N LEU A 337 6.57 12.23 -12.82
CA LEU A 337 6.29 10.80 -12.62
C LEU A 337 7.57 9.99 -12.43
N VAL A 338 8.56 10.17 -13.31
CA VAL A 338 9.87 9.52 -13.20
C VAL A 338 10.54 9.88 -11.88
N SER A 339 10.58 11.16 -11.53
CA SER A 339 11.25 11.63 -10.32
C SER A 339 10.67 10.99 -9.05
N LEU A 340 9.34 10.99 -8.92
CA LEU A 340 8.65 10.42 -7.76
C LEU A 340 8.75 8.89 -7.71
N LEU A 341 8.76 8.20 -8.85
CA LEU A 341 9.00 6.75 -8.89
C LEU A 341 10.46 6.40 -8.58
N ARG A 342 11.41 7.19 -9.08
CA ARG A 342 12.85 6.97 -8.90
C ARG A 342 13.26 7.15 -7.43
N SER A 343 12.74 8.15 -6.73
CA SER A 343 12.98 8.31 -5.28
C SER A 343 12.54 7.07 -4.49
N GLN A 344 11.36 6.53 -4.81
CA GLN A 344 10.83 5.33 -4.17
C GLN A 344 11.64 4.08 -4.51
N GLN A 345 12.06 3.95 -5.76
CA GLN A 345 12.92 2.85 -6.22
C GLN A 345 14.25 2.83 -5.45
N VAL A 346 14.94 3.96 -5.38
CA VAL A 346 16.20 4.12 -4.63
C VAL A 346 15.98 3.78 -3.15
N ALA A 347 14.93 4.33 -2.54
CA ALA A 347 14.60 4.06 -1.15
C ALA A 347 14.25 2.59 -0.88
N ALA A 348 13.60 1.89 -1.82
CA ALA A 348 13.31 0.47 -1.71
C ALA A 348 14.57 -0.39 -1.80
N ARG A 349 15.47 -0.05 -2.74
CA ARG A 349 16.76 -0.71 -2.94
C ARG A 349 17.68 -0.56 -1.74
N GLN A 350 17.91 0.67 -1.27
CA GLN A 350 18.75 0.94 -0.10
C GLN A 350 18.23 0.23 1.16
N ARG A 351 16.90 0.19 1.37
CA ARG A 351 16.29 -0.57 2.48
C ARG A 351 16.58 -2.06 2.40
N ALA A 352 16.57 -2.62 1.19
CA ALA A 352 16.84 -4.02 0.98
C ALA A 352 18.34 -4.32 1.16
N GLU A 353 19.22 -3.53 0.56
CA GLU A 353 20.68 -3.66 0.69
C GLU A 353 21.13 -3.53 2.15
N LYS A 354 20.62 -2.55 2.90
CA LYS A 354 20.89 -2.39 4.33
C LYS A 354 20.46 -3.59 5.19
N ARG A 355 19.46 -4.35 4.73
CA ARG A 355 19.01 -5.58 5.40
C ARG A 355 19.85 -6.79 5.02
N LEU A 356 20.51 -6.77 3.87
CA LEU A 356 21.40 -7.83 3.39
C LEU A 356 22.83 -7.67 3.90
N GLY A 357 23.28 -6.42 4.12
CA GLY A 357 24.62 -6.10 4.64
C GLY A 357 24.72 -6.08 6.18
N ARG A 358 23.88 -6.83 6.88
CA ARG A 358 23.91 -7.01 8.34
C ARG A 358 23.96 -8.47 8.70
#